data_AF-A0A1G3AVZ3-F1
#
_entry.id   AF-A0A1G3AVZ3-F1
#
_cell.length_a   1.000
_cell.length_b   1.000
_cell.length_c   1.000
_cell.angle_alpha   90.00
_cell.angle_beta   90.00
_cell.angle_gamma   90.00
#
_symmetry.space_group_name_H-M   'P 1'
#
loop_
_entity.id
_entity.type
_entity.pdbx_description
1 polymer ?
#
loop_
_entity_poly.entity_id
_entity_poly.type
_entity_poly.pdbx_seq_one_letter_code
_entity_poly.pdbx_strand_id
1 'polypeptide(L)' 'MDRKKPEQITIAEELHVCPECGYEDGFHTSFVRQTKEKCKIILICPSCHARFDPNWMISI' A
#
# COMPACT_ATOMS: atom_id res chain seq x y z
N MET A 1 19.25 2.10 3.71
CA MET A 1 18.00 1.57 4.29
C MET A 1 17.32 0.75 3.23
N ASP A 2 17.45 -0.57 3.31
CA ASP A 2 16.80 -1.50 2.40
C ASP A 2 15.29 -1.28 2.46
N ARG A 3 14.74 -0.73 1.38
CA ARG A 3 13.29 -0.57 1.24
C ARG A 3 12.75 -1.98 1.04
N LYS A 4 12.23 -2.62 2.10
CA LYS A 4 11.45 -3.86 1.96
C LYS A 4 10.45 -3.67 0.81
N LYS A 5 10.43 -4.65 -0.09
CA LYS A 5 9.49 -4.65 -1.21
C LYS A 5 8.07 -4.70 -0.63
N PRO A 6 7.10 -3.98 -1.21
CA PRO A 6 5.71 -4.09 -0.78
C PRO A 6 5.22 -5.54 -0.87
N GLU A 7 4.52 -6.00 0.16
CA GLU A 7 3.92 -7.33 0.22
C GLU A 7 2.53 -7.32 -0.41
N GLN A 8 2.17 -8.35 -1.17
CA GLN A 8 0.84 -8.41 -1.80
C GLN A 8 -0.25 -8.56 -0.74
N ILE A 9 -1.33 -7.79 -0.88
CA ILE A 9 -2.48 -7.88 0.02
C ILE A 9 -3.78 -7.93 -0.79
N THR A 10 -4.76 -8.66 -0.29
CA THR A 10 -6.11 -8.71 -0.86
C THR A 10 -7.06 -7.94 0.04
N ILE A 11 -7.99 -7.20 -0.56
CA ILE A 11 -9.05 -6.51 0.16
C ILE A 11 -10.30 -7.36 0.02
N ALA A 12 -10.85 -7.82 1.15
CA ALA A 12 -12.08 -8.59 1.18
C ALA A 12 -13.29 -7.66 1.20
N GLU A 13 -13.72 -7.25 2.39
CA GLU A 13 -14.80 -6.26 2.58
C GLU A 13 -14.22 -4.87 2.84
N GLU A 14 -13.24 -4.81 3.75
CA GLU A 14 -12.54 -3.58 4.13
C GLU A 14 -11.08 -3.91 4.47
N LEU A 15 -10.17 -2.95 4.26
CA LEU A 15 -8.78 -3.02 4.70
C LEU A 15 -8.41 -1.71 5.40
N HIS A 16 -8.63 -1.67 6.71
CA HIS A 16 -8.21 -0.56 7.58
C HIS A 16 -7.15 -0.98 8.62
N VAL A 17 -7.07 -2.26 8.97
CA VAL A 17 -6.11 -2.79 9.95
C VAL A 17 -4.80 -3.24 9.29
N CYS A 18 -3.66 -2.82 9.83
CA CYS A 18 -2.33 -3.29 9.43
C CYS A 18 -2.10 -4.74 9.88
N PRO A 19 -1.85 -5.71 8.97
CA PRO A 19 -1.63 -7.11 9.35
C PRO A 19 -0.31 -7.33 10.11
N GLU A 20 0.64 -6.39 10.01
CA GLU A 20 1.95 -6.48 10.67
C GLU A 20 1.95 -5.98 12.12
N CYS A 21 1.16 -4.94 12.44
CA CYS A 21 1.21 -4.30 13.76
C CYS A 21 -0.15 -4.01 14.40
N GLY A 22 -1.26 -4.26 13.71
CA GLY A 22 -2.61 -4.05 14.25
C GLY A 22 -3.09 -2.60 14.30
N TYR A 23 -2.41 -1.65 13.64
CA TYR A 23 -2.90 -0.26 13.53
C TYR A 23 -4.22 -0.19 12.73
N GLU A 24 -5.25 0.50 13.22
CA GLU A 24 -6.63 0.39 12.69
C GLU A 24 -7.15 1.62 11.91
N ASP A 25 -6.48 2.79 11.92
CA ASP A 25 -7.04 3.98 11.24
C ASP A 25 -6.71 4.05 9.73
N GLY A 26 -6.42 2.91 9.09
CA GLY A 26 -6.12 2.83 7.66
C GLY A 26 -4.66 3.13 7.29
N PHE A 27 -4.45 3.48 6.01
CA PHE A 27 -3.12 3.53 5.39
C PHE A 27 -2.85 4.84 4.66
N HIS A 28 -1.59 5.28 4.67
CA HIS A 28 -1.12 6.27 3.72
C HIS A 28 -1.00 5.65 2.32
N THR A 29 -1.21 6.45 1.27
CA THR A 29 -1.08 6.01 -0.12
C THR A 29 0.15 6.65 -0.77
N SER A 30 0.92 5.83 -1.49
CA SER A 30 2.06 6.27 -2.29
C SER A 30 1.83 5.94 -3.77
N PHE A 31 2.12 6.89 -4.64
CA PHE A 31 1.97 6.78 -6.08
C PHE A 31 3.32 6.42 -6.70
N VAL A 32 3.43 5.20 -7.22
CA VAL A 32 4.65 4.71 -7.88
C VAL A 32 4.43 4.68 -9.38
N ARG A 33 5.03 5.65 -10.08
CA ARG A 33 4.96 5.77 -11.53
C ARG A 33 5.39 4.46 -12.22
N GLN A 34 4.54 3.94 -13.11
CA GLN A 34 4.84 2.77 -13.94
C GLN A 34 5.04 3.18 -15.40
N THR A 35 4.20 4.07 -15.92
CA THR A 35 4.34 4.70 -17.24
C THR A 35 4.12 6.21 -17.13
N LYS A 36 4.06 6.92 -18.25
CA LYS A 36 3.73 8.35 -18.25
C LYS A 36 2.29 8.60 -17.80
N GLU A 37 1.38 7.69 -18.14
CA GLU A 37 -0.07 7.77 -17.91
C GLU A 37 -0.57 6.89 -16.76
N LYS A 38 0.28 6.04 -16.16
CA LYS A 38 -0.13 5.08 -15.12
C LYS A 38 0.74 5.11 -13.88
N CYS A 39 0.10 5.04 -12.72
CA CYS A 39 0.71 4.88 -11.41
C CYS A 39 0.17 3.65 -10.70
N LYS A 40 1.03 2.98 -9.96
CA LYS A 40 0.67 1.94 -9.01
C LYS A 40 0.47 2.56 -7.63
N ILE A 41 -0.55 2.13 -6.90
CA ILE A 41 -0.78 2.56 -5.52
C ILE A 41 -0.17 1.56 -4.56
N ILE A 42 0.64 2.04 -3.63
CA ILE A 42 1.19 1.26 -2.51
C ILE A 42 0.61 1.81 -1.22
N LEU A 43 0.09 0.93 -0.37
CA LEU A 43 -0.39 1.25 0.97
C LEU A 43 0.78 1.21 1.95
N ILE A 44 0.85 2.17 2.87
CA ILE A 44 1.90 2.28 3.86
C ILE A 44 1.27 2.43 5.23
N CYS A 45 1.60 1.53 6.16
CA CYS A 45 1.15 1.64 7.53
C CYS A 45 1.75 2.89 8.19
N PRO A 46 0.94 3.80 8.76
CA PRO A 46 1.43 4.99 9.46
C PRO A 46 2.27 4.67 10.72
N SER A 47 2.00 3.53 11.35
CA SER A 47 2.65 3.11 12.60
C SER A 47 3.99 2.41 12.36
N CYS A 48 3.99 1.28 11.63
CA CYS A 48 5.19 0.46 11.46
C CYS A 48 5.92 0.65 10.11
N HIS A 49 5.37 1.48 9.21
CA HIS A 49 5.88 1.70 7.85
C HIS A 49 5.94 0.44 6.97
N ALA A 50 5.26 -0.64 7.35
CA ALA A 50 5.03 -1.78 6.46
C ALA A 50 4.33 -1.32 5.18
N ARG A 51 4.71 -1.95 4.06
CA ARG A 51 4.25 -1.55 2.73
C ARG A 51 3.48 -2.69 2.10
N PHE A 52 2.29 -2.40 1.60
CA PHE A 52 1.40 -3.38 1.00
C PHE A 52 1.02 -2.98 -0.42
N ASP A 53 0.91 -3.98 -1.28
CA ASP A 53 0.56 -3.87 -2.68
C ASP A 53 -0.80 -4.53 -2.92
N PRO A 54 -1.89 -3.73 -2.98
CA PRO A 54 -3.22 -4.23 -3.31
C PRO A 54 -3.40 -4.49 -4.83
N ASN A 55 -2.33 -4.41 -5.61
CA ASN A 55 -2.32 -4.51 -7.07
C ASN A 55 -3.21 -3.46 -7.75
N TRP A 56 -3.29 -2.27 -7.16
CA TRP A 56 -4.08 -1.16 -7.70
C TRP A 56 -3.27 -0.32 -8.69
N MET A 57 -3.87 -0.10 -9.85
CA MET A 57 -3.34 0.75 -10.91
C MET A 57 -4.33 1.88 -11.19
N ILE A 58 -3.83 3.12 -11.22
CA ILE A 58 -4.61 4.28 -11.63
C ILE A 58 -4.01 4.90 -12.89
N SER A 59 -4.86 5.55 -13.67
CA SER A 59 -4.43 6.41 -14.77
C SER A 59 -4.35 7.86 -14.29
N ILE A 60 -3.37 8.61 -14.80
CA ILE A 60 -3.10 10.02 -14.46
C ILE A 60 -3.02 10.90 -15.70
#